data_AF-A0A954V469-F1
#
_entry.id   AF-A0A954V469-F1
#
_cell.length_a   1.000
_cell.length_b   1.000
_cell.length_c   1.000
_cell.angle_alpha   90.00
_cell.angle_beta   90.00
_cell.angle_gamma   90.00
#
_symmetry.space_group_name_H-M   'P 1'
#
loop_
_entity.id
_entity.type
_entity.pdbx_description
1 polymer ?
#
loop_
_entity_poly.entity_id
_entity_poly.type
_entity_poly.pdbx_seq_one_letter_code
_entity_poly.pdbx_strand_id
1 'polypeptide(L)'
;MAGWLLFALASCFLAYVARLHEITHDAFHEMALVREALVLGELPQIDLFAYTPTVNPSVHHEWATGAVLYVATVGSGLGLLGLTLLKLTLMGLMWFCLYRVARLRGAHPYLFACFALITFPVLWVGFATVRAQLFTLVFIAAQLWMQELDWRGRRKWLLLWLPMLVAWLNLHAGFVVGLGLMGFHGLERVAHAWGREPRLSTALAATWHLFLAAPLAMLSMLINPYGWQYIPYLIRAIRMPRPLIAEWQPLWQT
;
A
#
# COMPACT_ATOMS: atom_id res chain seq x y z
N MET A 1 1.84 -27.30 -23.61
CA MET A 1 0.97 -27.87 -22.56
C MET A 1 0.97 -27.00 -21.29
N ALA A 2 2.14 -26.71 -20.69
CA ALA A 2 2.22 -25.88 -19.47
C ALA A 2 1.60 -24.47 -19.58
N GLY A 3 1.76 -23.77 -20.71
CA GLY A 3 1.18 -22.42 -20.90
C GLY A 3 -0.35 -22.37 -20.83
N TRP A 4 -1.03 -23.40 -21.37
CA TRP A 4 -2.48 -23.50 -21.32
C TRP A 4 -3.00 -23.80 -19.91
N LEU A 5 -2.27 -24.62 -19.14
CA LEU A 5 -2.60 -24.89 -17.73
C LEU A 5 -2.47 -23.61 -16.89
N LEU A 6 -1.40 -22.85 -17.06
CA LEU A 6 -1.19 -21.57 -16.37
C LEU A 6 -2.31 -20.56 -16.71
N PHE A 7 -2.68 -20.47 -17.98
CA PHE A 7 -3.78 -19.60 -18.43
C PHE A 7 -5.13 -20.01 -17.83
N ALA A 8 -5.44 -21.30 -17.83
CA ALA A 8 -6.67 -21.82 -17.24
C ALA A 8 -6.74 -21.52 -15.74
N LEU A 9 -5.65 -21.77 -14.99
CA LEU A 9 -5.59 -21.49 -13.56
C LEU A 9 -5.70 -19.99 -13.24
N ALA A 10 -5.00 -19.13 -14.00
CA ALA A 10 -5.11 -17.69 -13.86
C ALA A 10 -6.55 -17.19 -14.15
N SER A 11 -7.21 -17.76 -15.15
CA SER A 11 -8.60 -17.43 -15.50
C SER A 11 -9.57 -17.87 -14.40
N CYS A 12 -9.43 -19.08 -13.85
CA CYS A 12 -10.23 -19.55 -12.73
C CYS A 12 -10.05 -18.67 -11.49
N PHE A 13 -8.83 -18.21 -11.22
CA PHE A 13 -8.54 -17.29 -10.12
C PHE A 13 -9.20 -15.93 -10.34
N LEU A 14 -9.03 -15.33 -11.52
CA LEU A 14 -9.69 -14.06 -11.85
C LEU A 14 -11.20 -14.17 -11.71
N ALA A 15 -11.80 -15.29 -12.14
CA ALA A 15 -13.21 -15.56 -11.95
C ALA A 15 -13.61 -15.70 -10.47
N TYR A 16 -12.79 -16.39 -9.65
CA TYR A 16 -13.04 -16.56 -8.22
C TYR A 16 -12.94 -15.24 -7.46
N VAL A 17 -11.88 -14.48 -7.67
CA VAL A 17 -11.70 -13.16 -7.05
C VAL A 17 -12.74 -12.18 -7.54
N ALA A 18 -13.10 -12.22 -8.83
CA ALA A 18 -14.19 -11.40 -9.33
C ALA A 18 -15.49 -11.71 -8.58
N ARG A 19 -15.78 -12.96 -8.19
CA ARG A 19 -17.00 -13.30 -7.44
C ARG A 19 -17.04 -12.76 -6.01
N LEU A 20 -15.91 -12.41 -5.42
CA LEU A 20 -15.88 -11.75 -4.11
C LEU A 20 -16.27 -10.29 -4.23
N HIS A 21 -17.51 -9.99 -3.92
CA HIS A 21 -18.04 -8.62 -3.96
C HIS A 21 -18.43 -8.11 -2.58
N GLU A 22 -17.89 -8.68 -1.50
CA GLU A 22 -18.19 -8.19 -0.16
C GLU A 22 -17.65 -6.77 0.01
N ILE A 23 -18.58 -5.83 0.16
CA ILE A 23 -18.29 -4.47 0.60
C ILE A 23 -18.16 -4.53 2.11
N THR A 24 -16.98 -4.21 2.62
CA THR A 24 -16.72 -4.18 4.05
C THR A 24 -17.39 -2.98 4.71
N HIS A 25 -17.60 -3.07 6.01
CA HIS A 25 -18.04 -1.93 6.81
C HIS A 25 -17.11 -0.71 6.64
N ASP A 26 -15.79 -0.94 6.57
CA ASP A 26 -14.80 0.12 6.33
C ASP A 26 -15.00 0.80 4.97
N ALA A 27 -15.17 0.01 3.90
CA ALA A 27 -15.37 0.55 2.56
C ALA A 27 -16.65 1.41 2.48
N PHE A 28 -17.72 0.96 3.13
CA PHE A 28 -18.95 1.73 3.22
C PHE A 28 -18.77 3.01 4.04
N HIS A 29 -18.11 2.93 5.20
CA HIS A 29 -17.84 4.08 6.07
C HIS A 29 -17.04 5.16 5.34
N GLU A 30 -15.94 4.78 4.68
CA GLU A 30 -15.07 5.72 3.96
C GLU A 30 -15.79 6.38 2.76
N MET A 31 -16.65 5.64 2.04
CA MET A 31 -17.49 6.25 0.99
C MET A 31 -18.55 7.19 1.57
N ALA A 32 -19.13 6.86 2.73
CA ALA A 32 -20.08 7.73 3.41
C ALA A 32 -19.39 9.02 3.90
N LEU A 33 -18.19 8.92 4.47
CA LEU A 33 -17.36 10.07 4.84
C LEU A 33 -17.15 11.01 3.66
N VAL A 34 -16.80 10.47 2.48
CA VAL A 34 -16.62 11.28 1.28
C VAL A 34 -17.92 11.93 0.82
N ARG A 35 -19.04 11.21 0.88
CA ARG A 35 -20.34 11.81 0.57
C ARG A 35 -20.63 13.01 1.46
N GLU A 36 -20.40 12.90 2.77
CA GLU A 36 -20.59 14.02 3.70
C GLU A 36 -19.59 15.15 3.46
N ALA A 37 -18.33 14.82 3.16
CA ALA A 37 -17.31 15.82 2.83
C ALA A 37 -17.67 16.64 1.59
N LEU A 38 -18.30 16.01 0.58
CA LEU A 38 -18.79 16.70 -0.61
C LEU A 38 -19.93 17.67 -0.29
N VAL A 39 -20.79 17.35 0.69
CA VAL A 39 -21.88 18.24 1.15
C VAL A 39 -21.32 19.41 1.96
N LEU A 40 -20.34 19.14 2.83
CA LEU A 40 -19.73 20.16 3.70
C LEU A 40 -18.74 21.07 2.97
N GLY A 41 -18.16 20.61 1.86
CA GLY A 41 -17.08 21.29 1.14
C GLY A 41 -15.69 21.09 1.77
N GLU A 42 -15.60 20.33 2.85
CA GLU A 42 -14.36 19.99 3.54
C GLU A 42 -14.47 18.61 4.22
N LEU A 43 -13.32 18.00 4.53
CA LEU A 43 -13.32 16.74 5.28
C LEU A 43 -13.69 16.99 6.75
N PRO A 44 -14.65 16.21 7.30
CA PRO A 44 -15.06 16.36 8.69
C PRO A 44 -13.89 16.28 9.66
N GLN A 45 -13.86 17.22 10.61
CA GLN A 45 -12.93 17.21 11.74
C GLN A 45 -13.49 16.43 12.95
N ILE A 46 -14.79 16.17 12.97
CA ILE A 46 -15.48 15.38 14.00
C ILE A 46 -15.93 14.04 13.40
N ASP A 47 -15.98 13.00 14.22
CA ASP A 47 -16.50 11.70 13.79
C ASP A 47 -18.03 11.73 13.76
N LEU A 48 -18.60 11.99 12.58
CA LEU A 48 -20.05 12.09 12.36
C LEU A 48 -20.78 10.74 12.51
N PHE A 49 -20.07 9.62 12.42
CA PHE A 49 -20.66 8.28 12.40
C PHE A 49 -20.49 7.54 13.72
N ALA A 50 -19.73 8.10 14.67
CA ALA A 50 -19.53 7.49 15.97
C ALA A 50 -20.78 7.55 16.85
N TYR A 51 -21.11 6.43 17.47
CA TYR A 51 -22.17 6.35 18.48
C TYR A 51 -21.74 6.91 19.86
N THR A 52 -20.43 7.00 20.12
CA THR A 52 -19.85 7.47 21.37
C THR A 52 -18.93 8.66 21.15
N PRO A 53 -18.64 9.49 22.18
CA PRO A 53 -17.67 10.58 22.06
C PRO A 53 -16.31 10.09 21.55
N THR A 54 -15.76 10.80 20.57
CA THR A 54 -14.46 10.53 19.96
C THR A 54 -13.49 11.69 20.18
N VAL A 55 -12.27 11.58 19.64
CA VAL A 55 -11.27 12.64 19.73
C VAL A 55 -11.48 13.70 18.66
N ASN A 56 -11.00 14.91 18.94
CA ASN A 56 -11.10 16.05 18.04
C ASN A 56 -9.68 16.64 17.80
N PRO A 57 -9.19 16.69 16.54
CA PRO A 57 -9.87 16.20 15.35
C PRO A 57 -9.88 14.67 15.26
N SER A 58 -10.93 14.13 14.64
CA SER A 58 -10.97 12.75 14.16
C SER A 58 -10.23 12.69 12.83
N VAL A 59 -9.01 12.16 12.86
CA VAL A 59 -8.15 12.08 11.67
C VAL A 59 -8.56 10.87 10.84
N HIS A 60 -9.15 11.13 9.68
CA HIS A 60 -9.52 10.10 8.70
C HIS A 60 -8.33 9.77 7.79
N HIS A 61 -7.50 8.84 8.24
CA HIS A 61 -6.26 8.42 7.58
C HIS A 61 -6.43 7.61 6.28
N GLU A 62 -7.66 7.19 5.95
CA GLU A 62 -7.99 6.47 4.72
C GLU A 62 -8.95 7.25 3.81
N TRP A 63 -9.13 8.56 4.05
CA TRP A 63 -10.11 9.39 3.34
C TRP A 63 -10.00 9.28 1.81
N ALA A 64 -8.77 9.20 1.26
CA ALA A 64 -8.58 9.12 -0.18
C ALA A 64 -8.97 7.74 -0.72
N THR A 65 -8.88 6.69 0.10
CA THR A 65 -9.44 5.38 -0.27
C THR A 65 -10.94 5.51 -0.42
N GLY A 66 -11.62 6.15 0.54
CA GLY A 66 -13.04 6.49 0.43
C GLY A 66 -13.37 7.23 -0.87
N ALA A 67 -12.54 8.19 -1.27
CA ALA A 67 -12.76 8.98 -2.47
C ALA A 67 -12.63 8.15 -3.74
N VAL A 68 -11.60 7.31 -3.82
CA VAL A 68 -11.39 6.39 -4.95
C VAL A 68 -12.55 5.40 -5.05
N LEU A 69 -13.00 4.84 -3.92
CA LEU A 69 -14.12 3.90 -3.89
C LEU A 69 -15.44 4.58 -4.29
N TYR A 70 -15.71 5.79 -3.78
CA TYR A 70 -16.89 6.57 -4.12
C TYR A 70 -16.95 6.89 -5.61
N VAL A 71 -15.84 7.37 -6.19
CA VAL A 71 -15.74 7.65 -7.63
C VAL A 71 -15.88 6.38 -8.45
N ALA A 72 -15.21 5.28 -8.05
CA ALA A 72 -15.31 4.01 -8.76
C ALA A 72 -16.73 3.43 -8.76
N THR A 73 -17.55 3.73 -7.75
CA THR A 73 -18.90 3.16 -7.58
C THR A 73 -20.01 4.13 -7.94
N VAL A 74 -20.26 5.09 -7.05
CA VAL A 74 -21.36 6.05 -7.10
C VAL A 74 -21.07 7.11 -8.18
N GLY A 75 -19.85 7.66 -8.19
CA GLY A 75 -19.46 8.72 -9.12
C GLY A 75 -19.43 8.27 -10.58
N SER A 76 -19.05 7.03 -10.85
CA SER A 76 -19.01 6.45 -12.20
C SER A 76 -20.35 5.86 -12.65
N GLY A 77 -21.26 5.58 -11.71
CA GLY A 77 -22.50 4.83 -11.95
C GLY A 77 -22.31 3.33 -12.16
N LEU A 78 -21.08 2.80 -12.07
CA LEU A 78 -20.79 1.37 -12.30
C LEU A 78 -21.11 0.48 -11.09
N GLY A 79 -21.30 1.06 -9.90
CA GLY A 79 -21.58 0.30 -8.68
C GLY A 79 -20.53 -0.80 -8.43
N LEU A 80 -21.00 -2.03 -8.17
CA LEU A 80 -20.14 -3.19 -7.89
C LEU A 80 -19.16 -3.50 -9.03
N LEU A 81 -19.55 -3.28 -10.29
CA LEU A 81 -18.66 -3.50 -11.43
C LEU A 81 -17.43 -2.59 -11.33
N GLY A 82 -17.61 -1.34 -10.91
CA GLY A 82 -16.52 -0.38 -10.70
C GLY A 82 -15.54 -0.83 -9.62
N LEU A 83 -16.03 -1.39 -8.50
CA LEU A 83 -15.17 -1.98 -7.47
C LEU A 83 -14.37 -3.17 -8.00
N THR A 84 -15.01 -4.05 -8.77
CA THR A 84 -14.34 -5.21 -9.34
C THR A 84 -13.26 -4.81 -10.33
N LEU A 85 -13.54 -3.84 -11.20
CA LEU A 85 -12.54 -3.30 -12.13
C LEU A 85 -11.36 -2.65 -11.38
N LEU A 86 -11.64 -1.87 -10.34
CA LEU A 86 -10.60 -1.27 -9.49
C LEU A 86 -9.75 -2.34 -8.81
N LYS A 87 -10.37 -3.34 -8.17
CA LYS A 87 -9.68 -4.45 -7.51
C LYS A 87 -8.77 -5.20 -8.48
N LEU A 88 -9.29 -5.60 -9.64
CA LEU A 88 -8.52 -6.32 -10.66
C LEU A 88 -7.36 -5.48 -11.19
N THR A 89 -7.57 -4.16 -11.35
CA THR A 89 -6.52 -3.23 -11.76
C THR A 89 -5.41 -3.14 -10.72
N LEU A 90 -5.76 -2.97 -9.44
CA LEU A 90 -4.78 -2.91 -8.35
C LEU A 90 -3.99 -4.22 -8.23
N MET A 91 -4.68 -5.36 -8.29
CA MET A 91 -4.01 -6.67 -8.30
C MET A 91 -3.07 -6.82 -9.50
N GLY A 92 -3.52 -6.43 -10.70
CA GLY A 92 -2.71 -6.44 -11.91
C GLY A 92 -1.45 -5.58 -11.77
N LEU A 93 -1.58 -4.37 -11.21
CA LEU A 93 -0.45 -3.46 -10.95
C LEU A 93 0.54 -4.06 -9.94
N MET A 94 0.04 -4.65 -8.85
CA MET A 94 0.88 -5.33 -7.86
C MET A 94 1.69 -6.46 -8.52
N TRP A 95 1.01 -7.38 -9.22
CA TRP A 95 1.66 -8.50 -9.91
C TRP A 95 2.62 -8.06 -10.99
N PHE A 96 2.30 -6.98 -11.71
CA PHE A 96 3.19 -6.37 -12.68
C PHE A 96 4.48 -5.90 -12.00
N CYS A 97 4.40 -5.16 -10.89
CA CYS A 97 5.59 -4.70 -10.16
C CYS A 97 6.44 -5.88 -9.67
N LEU A 98 5.82 -6.89 -9.05
CA LEU A 98 6.51 -8.10 -8.60
C LEU A 98 7.16 -8.87 -9.75
N TYR A 99 6.49 -8.95 -10.90
CA TYR A 99 7.04 -9.55 -12.10
C TYR A 99 8.29 -8.78 -12.57
N ARG A 100 8.25 -7.44 -12.56
CA ARG A 100 9.42 -6.62 -12.91
C ARG A 100 10.59 -6.87 -11.96
N VAL A 101 10.35 -6.97 -10.66
CA VAL A 101 11.40 -7.34 -9.67
C VAL A 101 11.98 -8.71 -10.00
N ALA A 102 11.13 -9.72 -10.17
CA ALA A 102 11.55 -11.08 -10.46
C ALA A 102 12.39 -11.16 -11.74
N ARG A 103 11.94 -10.50 -12.82
CA ARG A 103 12.68 -10.44 -14.09
C ARG A 103 14.01 -9.72 -13.96
N LEU A 104 14.07 -8.64 -13.19
CA LEU A 104 15.34 -7.93 -12.94
C LEU A 104 16.33 -8.83 -12.20
N ARG A 105 15.86 -9.69 -11.30
CA ARG A 105 16.68 -10.68 -10.58
C ARG A 105 16.97 -11.97 -11.39
N GLY A 106 16.57 -12.02 -12.66
CA GLY A 106 16.86 -13.15 -13.56
C GLY A 106 15.88 -14.32 -13.46
N ALA A 107 14.74 -14.18 -12.78
CA ALA A 107 13.75 -15.24 -12.71
C ALA A 107 13.11 -15.53 -14.09
N HIS A 108 12.89 -16.81 -14.37
CA HIS A 108 12.21 -17.25 -15.58
C HIS A 108 10.69 -16.91 -15.50
N PRO A 109 10.05 -16.39 -16.56
CA PRO A 109 8.61 -16.04 -16.54
C PRO A 109 7.68 -17.16 -16.08
N TYR A 110 7.93 -18.41 -16.53
CA TYR A 110 7.14 -19.57 -16.11
C TYR A 110 7.27 -19.88 -14.61
N LEU A 111 8.46 -19.74 -14.04
CA LEU A 111 8.65 -19.96 -12.60
C LEU A 111 7.87 -18.92 -11.79
N PHE A 112 7.94 -17.65 -12.21
CA PHE A 112 7.12 -16.61 -11.60
C PHE A 112 5.63 -16.93 -11.69
N ALA A 113 5.13 -17.35 -12.85
CA ALA A 113 3.73 -17.73 -13.03
C ALA A 113 3.33 -18.90 -12.12
N CYS A 114 4.17 -19.93 -11.97
CA CYS A 114 3.93 -21.06 -11.07
C CYS A 114 3.88 -20.61 -9.59
N PHE A 115 4.82 -19.77 -9.14
CA PHE A 115 4.83 -19.28 -7.76
C PHE A 115 3.72 -18.27 -7.47
N ALA A 116 3.38 -17.41 -8.42
CA ALA A 116 2.21 -16.55 -8.33
C ALA A 116 0.97 -17.43 -8.09
N LEU A 117 0.82 -18.52 -8.85
CA LEU A 117 -0.27 -19.49 -8.68
C LEU A 117 -0.37 -20.10 -7.29
N ILE A 118 0.76 -20.48 -6.69
CA ILE A 118 0.81 -21.09 -5.35
C ILE A 118 0.56 -20.06 -4.25
N THR A 119 0.99 -18.81 -4.44
CA THR A 119 0.82 -17.75 -3.44
C THR A 119 -0.58 -17.14 -3.45
N PHE A 120 -1.36 -17.31 -4.52
CA PHE A 120 -2.71 -16.75 -4.61
C PHE A 120 -3.68 -17.16 -3.49
N PRO A 121 -3.80 -18.44 -3.07
CA PRO A 121 -4.72 -18.84 -1.99
C PRO A 121 -4.28 -18.31 -0.63
N VAL A 122 -2.97 -18.17 -0.40
CA VAL A 122 -2.39 -17.66 0.85
C VAL A 122 -2.67 -16.17 1.01
N LEU A 123 -2.70 -15.43 -0.10
CA LEU A 123 -2.97 -14.00 -0.11
C LEU A 123 -4.47 -13.65 -0.09
N TRP A 124 -5.36 -14.64 0.01
CA TRP A 124 -6.81 -14.46 0.06
C TRP A 124 -7.23 -13.41 1.10
N VAL A 125 -6.63 -13.46 2.30
CA VAL A 125 -6.93 -12.51 3.39
C VAL A 125 -6.69 -11.06 2.98
N GLY A 126 -5.66 -10.80 2.15
CA GLY A 126 -5.36 -9.46 1.62
C GLY A 126 -6.15 -9.06 0.38
N PHE A 127 -6.83 -10.00 -0.30
CA PHE A 127 -7.54 -9.78 -1.58
C PHE A 127 -9.04 -10.03 -1.53
N ALA A 128 -9.55 -10.57 -0.42
CA ALA A 128 -10.95 -10.94 -0.28
C ALA A 128 -11.87 -9.73 -0.40
N THR A 129 -11.41 -8.56 0.07
CA THR A 129 -12.20 -7.34 0.17
C THR A 129 -11.46 -6.13 -0.39
N VAL A 130 -12.20 -5.15 -0.92
CA VAL A 130 -11.61 -3.90 -1.41
C VAL A 130 -11.42 -2.95 -0.21
N ARG A 131 -10.29 -3.10 0.48
CA ARG A 131 -9.86 -2.26 1.61
C ARG A 131 -8.63 -1.43 1.24
N ALA A 132 -8.34 -0.41 2.05
CA ALA A 132 -7.13 0.42 1.94
C ALA A 132 -5.81 -0.40 1.90
N GLN A 133 -5.81 -1.59 2.53
CA GLN A 133 -4.70 -2.55 2.48
C GLN A 133 -4.28 -2.94 1.05
N LEU A 134 -5.21 -3.04 0.10
CA LEU A 134 -4.87 -3.43 -1.27
C LEU A 134 -3.96 -2.40 -1.96
N PHE A 135 -4.20 -1.11 -1.73
CA PHE A 135 -3.33 -0.04 -2.22
C PHE A 135 -1.93 -0.16 -1.62
N THR A 136 -1.83 -0.52 -0.34
CA THR A 136 -0.53 -0.74 0.33
C THR A 136 0.24 -1.89 -0.26
N LEU A 137 -0.42 -2.99 -0.64
CA LEU A 137 0.25 -4.10 -1.32
C LEU A 137 0.82 -3.67 -2.68
N VAL A 138 0.08 -2.84 -3.44
CA VAL A 138 0.56 -2.25 -4.70
C VAL A 138 1.78 -1.36 -4.46
N PHE A 139 1.70 -0.45 -3.49
CA PHE A 139 2.80 0.47 -3.21
C PHE A 139 4.05 -0.21 -2.64
N ILE A 140 3.90 -1.25 -1.82
CA ILE A 140 5.01 -2.10 -1.39
C ILE A 140 5.67 -2.75 -2.62
N ALA A 141 4.89 -3.37 -3.50
CA ALA A 141 5.41 -4.02 -4.71
C ALA A 141 6.14 -3.02 -5.63
N ALA A 142 5.56 -1.82 -5.81
CA ALA A 142 6.17 -0.73 -6.56
C ALA A 142 7.48 -0.25 -5.90
N GLN A 143 7.51 -0.12 -4.57
CA GLN A 143 8.70 0.28 -3.84
C GLN A 143 9.81 -0.76 -3.93
N LEU A 144 9.51 -2.06 -3.84
CA LEU A 144 10.48 -3.13 -4.07
C LEU A 144 11.09 -3.04 -5.48
N TRP A 145 10.27 -2.69 -6.48
CA TRP A 145 10.76 -2.45 -7.84
C TRP A 145 11.67 -1.22 -7.93
N MET A 146 11.33 -0.12 -7.25
CA MET A 146 12.19 1.05 -7.16
C MET A 146 13.54 0.76 -6.49
N GLN A 147 13.54 -0.04 -5.42
CA GLN A 147 14.77 -0.50 -4.74
C GLN A 147 15.63 -1.38 -5.66
N GLU A 148 15.02 -2.23 -6.48
CA GLU A 148 15.74 -3.02 -7.48
C GLU A 148 16.36 -2.13 -8.59
N LEU A 149 15.70 -1.03 -8.96
CA LEU A 149 16.28 0.00 -9.84
C LEU A 149 17.45 0.73 -9.18
N ASP A 150 17.35 1.01 -7.87
CA ASP A 150 18.43 1.59 -7.09
C ASP A 150 19.70 0.73 -7.08
N TRP A 151 19.53 -0.58 -6.88
CA TRP A 151 20.63 -1.55 -6.96
C TRP A 151 21.37 -1.52 -8.30
N ARG A 152 20.67 -1.17 -9.39
CA ARG A 152 21.21 -1.00 -10.74
C ARG A 152 21.73 0.41 -11.03
N GLY A 153 21.83 1.27 -10.02
CA GLY A 153 22.30 2.65 -10.14
C GLY A 153 21.30 3.61 -10.80
N ARG A 154 20.04 3.19 -11.02
CA ARG A 154 19.02 4.01 -11.68
C ARG A 154 18.28 4.90 -10.68
N ARG A 155 18.90 6.00 -10.27
CA ARG A 155 18.41 6.90 -9.20
C ARG A 155 17.12 7.69 -9.50
N LYS A 156 16.60 7.65 -10.73
CA LYS A 156 15.33 8.34 -11.11
C LYS A 156 14.10 7.82 -10.34
N TRP A 157 14.21 6.68 -9.67
CA TRP A 157 13.14 6.12 -8.84
C TRP A 157 12.66 7.09 -7.76
N LEU A 158 13.53 7.95 -7.21
CA LEU A 158 13.18 8.90 -6.16
C LEU A 158 12.10 9.92 -6.60
N LEU A 159 12.12 10.30 -7.88
CA LEU A 159 11.13 11.22 -8.48
C LEU A 159 9.72 10.62 -8.50
N LEU A 160 9.61 9.29 -8.61
CA LEU A 160 8.34 8.58 -8.58
C LEU A 160 7.95 8.18 -7.16
N TRP A 161 8.95 7.92 -6.30
CA TRP A 161 8.73 7.50 -4.93
C TRP A 161 8.05 8.58 -4.09
N LEU A 162 8.45 9.86 -4.24
CA LEU A 162 7.84 10.95 -3.49
C LEU A 162 6.33 11.13 -3.75
N PRO A 163 5.85 11.32 -5.00
CA PRO A 163 4.42 11.43 -5.26
C PRO A 163 3.66 10.14 -4.90
N MET A 164 4.30 8.97 -5.06
CA MET A 164 3.75 7.70 -4.63
C MET A 164 3.55 7.66 -3.10
N LEU A 165 4.52 8.13 -2.32
CA LEU A 165 4.44 8.19 -0.86
C LEU A 165 3.32 9.13 -0.39
N VAL A 166 3.20 10.30 -1.03
CA VAL A 166 2.12 11.26 -0.74
C VAL A 166 0.75 10.68 -1.07
N ALA A 167 0.61 9.95 -2.17
CA ALA A 167 -0.62 9.22 -2.46
C ALA A 167 -0.88 8.13 -1.41
N TRP A 168 0.15 7.35 -1.07
CA TRP A 168 0.04 6.24 -0.14
C TRP A 168 -0.39 6.69 1.26
N LEU A 169 0.21 7.73 1.83
CA LEU A 169 -0.16 8.20 3.17
C LEU A 169 -1.61 8.73 3.27
N ASN A 170 -2.18 9.22 2.15
CA ASN A 170 -3.58 9.65 2.12
C ASN A 170 -4.55 8.49 1.86
N LEU A 171 -4.07 7.41 1.24
CA LEU A 171 -4.86 6.21 0.96
C LEU A 171 -4.88 5.23 2.15
N HIS A 172 -3.74 5.03 2.82
CA HIS A 172 -3.61 4.06 3.90
C HIS A 172 -2.42 4.36 4.82
N ALA A 173 -2.61 4.25 6.14
CA ALA A 173 -1.51 4.40 7.12
C ALA A 173 -0.44 3.28 7.02
N GLY A 174 -0.66 2.24 6.21
CA GLY A 174 0.33 1.19 5.93
C GLY A 174 1.62 1.69 5.26
N PHE A 175 1.69 2.95 4.82
CA PHE A 175 2.93 3.57 4.34
C PHE A 175 4.07 3.53 5.38
N VAL A 176 3.74 3.41 6.68
CA VAL A 176 4.73 3.22 7.76
C VAL A 176 5.58 1.96 7.53
N VAL A 177 4.97 0.88 7.03
CA VAL A 177 5.70 -0.34 6.64
C VAL A 177 6.65 -0.04 5.47
N GLY A 178 6.19 0.77 4.51
CA GLY A 178 7.02 1.27 3.41
C GLY A 178 8.23 2.05 3.89
N LEU A 179 8.08 2.93 4.88
CA LEU A 179 9.21 3.65 5.49
C LEU A 179 10.19 2.71 6.18
N GLY A 180 9.70 1.68 6.89
CA GLY A 180 10.55 0.63 7.46
C GLY A 180 11.37 -0.10 6.38
N LEU A 181 10.72 -0.53 5.29
CA LEU A 181 11.39 -1.17 4.15
C LEU A 181 12.42 -0.25 3.47
N MET A 182 12.15 1.05 3.40
CA MET A 182 13.11 2.03 2.86
C MET A 182 14.31 2.17 3.79
N GLY A 183 14.09 2.19 5.10
CA GLY A 183 15.15 2.21 6.11
C GLY A 183 16.06 0.98 6.01
N PHE A 184 15.48 -0.22 5.93
CA PHE A 184 16.25 -1.46 5.75
C PHE A 184 17.05 -1.47 4.45
N HIS A 185 16.46 -1.02 3.33
CA HIS A 185 17.19 -0.86 2.07
C HIS A 185 18.36 0.14 2.21
N GLY A 186 18.15 1.25 2.90
CA GLY A 186 19.23 2.20 3.24
C GLY A 186 20.40 1.54 3.97
N LEU A 187 20.09 0.78 5.04
CA LEU A 187 21.08 0.06 5.83
C LEU A 187 21.80 -1.01 5.00
N GLU A 188 21.07 -1.78 4.20
CA GLU A 188 21.63 -2.81 3.32
C GLU A 188 22.62 -2.19 2.32
N ARG A 189 22.26 -1.06 1.71
CA ARG A 189 23.11 -0.37 0.72
C ARG A 189 24.36 0.23 1.36
N VAL A 190 24.25 0.79 2.57
CA VAL A 190 25.39 1.28 3.34
C VAL A 190 26.32 0.13 3.72
N ALA A 191 25.79 -0.97 4.24
CA ALA A 191 26.56 -2.15 4.61
C ALA A 191 27.28 -2.77 3.40
N HIS A 192 26.60 -2.86 2.25
CA HIS A 192 27.21 -3.35 1.01
C HIS A 192 28.32 -2.42 0.51
N ALA A 193 28.13 -1.10 0.57
CA ALA A 193 29.17 -0.14 0.17
C ALA A 193 30.39 -0.21 1.12
N TRP A 194 30.16 -0.31 2.43
CA TRP A 194 31.20 -0.50 3.44
C TRP A 194 31.97 -1.80 3.24
N GLY A 195 31.30 -2.90 2.89
CA GLY A 195 31.94 -4.18 2.63
C GLY A 195 32.90 -4.16 1.43
N ARG A 196 32.69 -3.24 0.47
CA ARG A 196 33.61 -3.05 -0.68
C ARG A 196 34.79 -2.18 -0.32
N GLU A 197 34.56 -1.12 0.45
CA GLU A 197 35.61 -0.26 0.99
C GLU A 197 35.21 0.17 2.40
N PRO A 198 35.93 -0.24 3.46
CA PRO A 198 35.55 -0.03 4.86
C PRO A 198 35.85 1.41 5.31
N ARG A 199 35.26 2.38 4.60
CA ARG A 199 35.34 3.81 4.86
C ARG A 199 33.94 4.39 4.86
N LEU A 200 33.55 5.01 5.98
CA LEU A 200 32.21 5.57 6.16
C LEU A 200 31.87 6.62 5.11
N SER A 201 32.82 7.52 4.82
CA SER A 201 32.64 8.61 3.87
C SER A 201 32.30 8.09 2.47
N THR A 202 32.98 7.05 1.99
CA THR A 202 32.69 6.41 0.70
C THR A 202 31.31 5.77 0.69
N ALA A 203 30.95 5.05 1.76
CA ALA A 203 29.64 4.42 1.86
C ALA A 203 28.50 5.45 1.84
N LEU A 204 28.61 6.51 2.64
CA LEU A 204 27.64 7.60 2.67
C LEU A 204 27.56 8.37 1.35
N ALA A 205 28.70 8.63 0.70
CA ALA A 205 28.73 9.26 -0.62
C ALA A 205 28.07 8.40 -1.71
N ALA A 206 28.14 7.07 -1.60
CA ALA A 206 27.48 6.16 -2.54
C ALA A 206 25.95 6.10 -2.35
N THR A 207 25.48 6.29 -1.12
CA THR A 207 24.07 6.11 -0.70
C THR A 207 23.35 7.39 -0.28
N TRP A 208 23.96 8.57 -0.50
CA TRP A 208 23.44 9.88 -0.09
C TRP A 208 21.95 10.10 -0.45
N HIS A 209 21.53 9.61 -1.61
CA HIS A 209 20.16 9.77 -2.13
C HIS A 209 19.12 9.02 -1.30
N LEU A 210 19.51 7.97 -0.56
CA LEU A 210 18.63 7.26 0.37
C LEU A 210 18.39 8.06 1.65
N PHE A 211 19.34 8.89 2.06
CA PHE A 211 19.17 9.78 3.20
C PHE A 211 18.22 10.94 2.92
N LEU A 212 17.94 11.25 1.65
CA LEU A 212 16.88 12.18 1.29
C LEU A 212 15.48 11.61 1.57
N ALA A 213 15.31 10.28 1.60
CA ALA A 213 14.00 9.67 1.77
C ALA A 213 13.39 10.01 3.13
N ALA A 214 14.19 10.04 4.20
CA ALA A 214 13.70 10.33 5.55
C ALA A 214 13.13 11.76 5.72
N PRO A 215 13.85 12.86 5.41
CA PRO A 215 13.28 14.20 5.51
C PRO A 215 12.12 14.40 4.54
N LEU A 216 12.18 13.84 3.32
CA LEU A 216 11.07 13.92 2.37
C LEU A 216 9.82 13.21 2.89
N ALA A 217 9.96 12.04 3.53
CA ALA A 217 8.85 11.35 4.15
C ALA A 217 8.22 12.16 5.29
N MET A 218 9.05 12.76 6.14
CA MET A 218 8.57 13.58 7.26
C MET A 218 7.82 14.82 6.77
N LEU A 219 8.31 15.49 5.72
CA LEU A 219 7.60 16.62 5.09
C LEU A 219 6.31 16.18 4.40
N SER A 220 6.31 15.01 3.76
CA SER A 220 5.14 14.47 3.07
C SER A 220 3.97 14.20 4.03
N MET A 221 4.24 13.87 5.30
CA MET A 221 3.19 13.68 6.31
C MET A 221 2.35 14.93 6.56
N LEU A 222 2.82 16.13 6.18
CA LEU A 222 2.03 17.37 6.27
C LEU A 222 1.08 17.55 5.09
N ILE A 223 1.24 16.76 4.02
CA ILE A 223 0.45 16.84 2.79
C ILE A 223 -0.78 15.92 2.94
N ASN A 224 -1.66 16.32 3.84
CA ASN A 224 -2.95 15.68 4.06
C ASN A 224 -3.95 16.73 4.59
N PRO A 225 -5.27 16.45 4.54
CA PRO A 225 -6.31 17.40 4.97
C PRO A 225 -6.25 17.78 6.46
N TYR A 226 -5.60 16.97 7.29
CA TYR A 226 -5.40 17.17 8.72
C TYR A 226 -3.99 17.68 9.07
N GLY A 227 -3.19 18.08 8.08
CA GLY A 227 -1.87 18.71 8.29
C GLY A 227 -1.00 18.01 9.34
N TRP A 228 -0.56 18.77 10.35
CA TRP A 228 0.32 18.27 11.40
C TRP A 228 -0.36 17.33 12.39
N GLN A 229 -1.69 17.36 12.50
CA GLN A 229 -2.47 16.49 13.40
C GLN A 229 -2.40 15.02 12.99
N TYR A 230 -1.98 14.72 11.76
CA TYR A 230 -1.73 13.36 11.28
C TYR A 230 -0.61 12.65 12.06
N ILE A 231 0.41 13.38 12.51
CA ILE A 231 1.57 12.83 13.23
C ILE A 231 1.18 12.27 14.62
N PRO A 232 0.56 13.05 15.53
CA PRO A 232 0.13 12.51 16.83
C PRO A 232 -0.93 11.42 16.67
N TYR A 233 -1.78 11.51 15.65
CA TYR A 233 -2.71 10.43 15.28
C TYR A 233 -1.95 9.12 15.00
N LEU A 234 -0.95 9.14 14.11
CA LEU A 234 -0.17 7.94 13.77
C LEU A 234 0.54 7.34 14.98
N ILE A 235 1.16 8.18 15.82
CA ILE A 235 1.84 7.72 17.04
C ILE A 235 0.85 7.00 17.95
N ARG A 236 -0.34 7.57 18.14
CA ARG A 236 -1.40 6.95 18.94
C ARG A 236 -1.91 5.66 18.30
N ALA A 237 -2.18 5.67 16.99
CA ALA A 237 -2.74 4.54 16.26
C ALA A 237 -1.80 3.32 16.24
N ILE A 238 -0.48 3.53 16.16
CA ILE A 238 0.52 2.46 16.21
C ILE A 238 0.58 1.84 17.61
N ARG A 239 0.47 2.67 18.67
CA ARG A 239 0.56 2.21 20.07
C ARG A 239 -0.76 1.68 20.63
N MET A 240 -1.87 1.89 19.93
CA MET A 240 -3.20 1.49 20.39
C MET A 240 -3.35 -0.04 20.38
N PRO A 241 -3.65 -0.67 21.53
CA PRO A 241 -3.92 -2.10 21.57
C PRO A 241 -5.22 -2.41 20.80
N ARG A 242 -5.21 -3.47 19.99
CA ARG A 242 -6.36 -3.93 19.22
C ARG A 242 -6.70 -5.38 19.57
N PRO A 243 -7.05 -5.69 20.85
CA PRO A 243 -7.26 -7.06 21.31
C PRO A 243 -8.42 -7.77 20.62
N LEU A 244 -9.36 -7.01 20.06
CA LEU A 244 -10.54 -7.54 19.37
C LEU A 244 -10.28 -7.90 17.90
N ILE A 245 -9.11 -7.56 17.34
CA ILE A 245 -8.76 -7.91 15.96
C ILE A 245 -7.94 -9.20 16.00
N ALA A 246 -8.61 -10.33 15.76
CA ALA A 246 -8.00 -11.67 15.79
C ALA A 246 -6.82 -11.79 14.81
N GLU A 247 -6.94 -11.20 13.62
CA GLU A 247 -5.89 -11.21 12.58
C GLU A 247 -4.57 -10.55 13.02
N TRP A 248 -4.60 -9.73 14.07
CA TRP A 248 -3.43 -9.00 14.58
C TRP A 248 -2.83 -9.65 15.82
N GLN A 249 -3.46 -10.71 16.33
CA GLN A 249 -2.92 -11.48 17.43
C GLN A 249 -1.74 -12.34 16.94
N PRO A 250 -0.78 -12.66 17.82
CA PRO A 250 0.28 -13.59 17.49
C PRO A 250 -0.28 -14.96 17.06
N LEU A 251 0.41 -15.63 16.15
CA LEU A 251 0.04 -16.96 15.65
C LEU A 251 -0.02 -18.04 16.74
N TRP A 252 0.59 -17.79 17.91
CA TRP A 252 0.54 -18.69 19.07
C TRP A 252 -0.59 -18.39 20.05
N GLN A 253 -1.42 -17.38 19.77
CA GLN A 253 -2.61 -17.03 20.57
C GLN A 253 -3.93 -17.47 19.92
N THR A 254 -3.87 -18.14 18.77
CA THR A 254 -5.04 -18.74 18.09
C THR A 254 -5.32 -20.16 18.57
#